data_AF-A0A2K8VGM6-F1
#
_entry.id   AF-A0A2K8VGM6-F1
#
_cell.length_a   1.000
_cell.length_b   1.000
_cell.length_c   1.000
_cell.angle_alpha   90.00
_cell.angle_beta   90.00
_cell.angle_gamma   90.00
#
_symmetry.space_group_name_H-M   'P 1'
#
loop_
_entity.id
_entity.type
_entity.pdbx_description
1 polymer ?
#
loop_
_entity_poly.entity_id
_entity_poly.type
_entity_poly.pdbx_seq_one_letter_code
_entity_poly.pdbx_strand_id
1 'polypeptide(L)'
;MRKDIIIDEVTGLEMAVVSEFNTSENSENWYVYLINKKDIDLDMVMVVSQGFSETKTTTVFRKKFEHIKANSSIKVELIHHDLFALDNRFLVSFFEGNKIYEKVFLFQRNTIKEGNLRMIPILNLRGVIVK
;
A
#
# COMPACT_ATOMS: atom_id res chain seq x y z
N MET A 1 -16.61 -23.85 14.78
CA MET A 1 -17.65 -22.83 14.98
C MET A 1 -17.29 -21.60 14.14
N ARG A 2 -17.92 -21.41 12.98
CA ARG A 2 -17.82 -20.16 12.21
C ARG A 2 -18.93 -19.26 12.74
N LYS A 3 -18.61 -18.46 13.76
CA LYS A 3 -19.48 -17.33 14.12
C LYS A 3 -19.39 -16.33 12.98
N ASP A 4 -20.54 -15.80 12.58
CA ASP A 4 -20.68 -14.80 11.53
C ASP A 4 -19.69 -13.64 11.76
N ILE A 5 -18.61 -13.61 10.98
CA ILE A 5 -17.64 -12.53 11.00
C ILE A 5 -18.27 -11.41 10.18
N ILE A 6 -18.78 -10.38 10.86
CA ILE A 6 -19.06 -9.09 10.23
C ILE A 6 -17.69 -8.52 9.87
N ILE A 7 -17.30 -8.65 8.59
CA ILE A 7 -16.14 -7.95 8.06
C ILE A 7 -16.62 -6.53 7.76
N ASP A 8 -16.28 -5.59 8.64
CA ASP A 8 -16.56 -4.18 8.36
C ASP A 8 -15.76 -3.74 7.14
N GLU A 9 -16.45 -3.12 6.19
CA GLU A 9 -15.81 -2.58 5.01
C GLU A 9 -14.89 -1.42 5.41
N VAL A 10 -13.57 -1.61 5.24
CA VAL A 10 -12.59 -0.56 5.50
C VAL A 10 -12.60 0.44 4.34
N THR A 11 -13.31 1.54 4.52
CA THR A 11 -13.30 2.71 3.62
C THR A 11 -12.24 3.73 4.04
N GLY A 12 -11.81 4.61 3.13
CA GLY A 12 -10.91 5.74 3.47
C GLY A 12 -9.41 5.39 3.60
N LEU A 13 -8.99 4.15 3.34
CA LEU A 13 -7.58 3.82 3.10
C LEU A 13 -7.36 3.53 1.63
N GLU A 14 -6.25 4.05 1.09
CA GLU A 14 -5.78 3.78 -0.25
C GLU A 14 -4.29 3.41 -0.21
N MET A 15 -3.84 2.61 -1.19
CA MET A 15 -2.43 2.31 -1.37
C MET A 15 -1.97 2.81 -2.73
N ALA A 16 -0.81 3.43 -2.77
CA ALA A 16 -0.23 3.99 -3.98
C ALA A 16 1.15 3.40 -4.26
N VAL A 17 1.44 3.14 -5.54
CA VAL A 17 2.80 2.92 -6.03
C VAL A 17 3.17 4.10 -6.92
N VAL A 18 4.17 4.88 -6.49
CA VAL A 18 4.55 6.15 -7.12
C VAL A 18 5.97 6.11 -7.64
N SER A 19 6.23 6.87 -8.70
CA SER A 19 7.59 7.12 -9.20
C SER A 19 8.11 8.42 -8.60
N GLU A 20 9.30 8.36 -8.00
CA GLU A 20 10.06 9.50 -7.49
C GLU A 20 11.39 9.56 -8.25
N PHE A 21 11.65 10.69 -8.93
CA PHE A 21 12.92 10.88 -9.62
C PHE A 21 14.04 11.18 -8.61
N ASN A 22 15.08 10.35 -8.60
CA ASN A 22 16.29 10.56 -7.83
C ASN A 22 17.31 11.32 -8.67
N THR A 23 17.54 12.59 -8.33
CA THR A 23 18.49 13.45 -9.05
C THR A 23 19.95 13.00 -8.91
N SER A 24 20.31 12.38 -7.80
CA SER A 24 21.69 11.94 -7.53
C SER A 24 22.06 10.69 -8.32
N GLU A 25 21.10 9.79 -8.51
CA GLU A 25 21.27 8.54 -9.25
C GLU A 25 20.85 8.67 -10.73
N ASN A 26 20.23 9.79 -11.10
CA ASN A 26 19.61 10.03 -12.41
C ASN A 26 18.68 8.88 -12.82
N SER A 27 17.87 8.40 -11.87
CA SER A 27 17.03 7.21 -11.99
C SER A 27 15.68 7.42 -11.32
N GLU A 28 14.69 6.58 -11.67
CA GLU A 28 13.41 6.55 -10.99
C GLU A 28 13.40 5.50 -9.88
N ASN A 29 13.07 5.95 -8.67
CA ASN A 29 12.80 5.08 -7.54
C ASN A 29 11.29 4.95 -7.36
N TRP A 30 10.84 3.72 -7.15
CA TRP A 30 9.42 3.43 -7.00
C TRP A 30 9.11 3.08 -5.56
N TYR A 31 8.12 3.78 -5.00
CA TYR A 31 7.76 3.65 -3.60
C TYR A 31 6.29 3.30 -3.42
N VAL A 32 6.03 2.40 -2.47
CA VAL A 32 4.70 2.09 -1.98
C VAL A 32 4.37 3.08 -0.86
N TYR A 33 3.19 3.68 -0.91
CA TYR A 33 2.63 4.55 0.12
C TYR A 33 1.30 3.99 0.61
N LEU A 34 1.08 4.06 1.92
CA LEU A 34 -0.24 3.90 2.52
C LEU A 34 -0.80 5.29 2.79
N ILE A 35 -2.00 5.56 2.29
CA ILE A 35 -2.69 6.85 2.38
C ILE A 35 -3.91 6.68 3.29
N ASN A 36 -3.92 7.43 4.39
CA ASN A 36 -5.05 7.54 5.30
C ASN A 36 -5.88 8.77 4.92
N LYS A 37 -7.06 8.55 4.30
CA LYS A 37 -8.05 9.60 3.99
C LYS A 37 -9.17 9.68 5.03
N LYS A 38 -9.02 9.02 6.17
CA LYS A 38 -9.97 9.14 7.27
C LYS A 38 -9.66 10.43 8.05
N ASP A 39 -10.68 10.92 8.75
CA ASP A 39 -10.58 12.04 9.70
C ASP A 39 -10.10 11.59 11.09
N ILE A 40 -9.59 10.36 11.21
CA ILE A 40 -9.01 9.79 12.42
C ILE A 40 -7.61 9.24 12.12
N ASP A 41 -6.80 9.20 13.17
CA ASP A 41 -5.50 8.57 13.11
C ASP A 41 -5.62 7.04 13.13
N LEU A 42 -4.62 6.36 12.56
CA LEU A 42 -4.48 4.91 12.61
C LEU A 42 -3.34 4.55 13.55
N ASP A 43 -3.59 3.65 14.50
CA ASP A 43 -2.58 3.22 15.47
C ASP A 43 -2.10 1.79 15.18
N MET A 44 -0.84 1.52 15.56
CA MET A 44 -0.20 0.20 15.47
C MET A 44 -0.41 -0.47 14.10
N VAL A 45 -0.10 0.26 13.02
CA VAL A 45 -0.29 -0.20 11.65
C VAL A 45 0.79 -1.21 11.28
N MET A 46 0.39 -2.38 10.82
CA MET A 46 1.24 -3.41 10.24
C MET A 46 0.94 -3.54 8.75
N VAL A 47 1.97 -3.46 7.92
CA VAL A 47 1.88 -3.76 6.49
C VAL A 47 2.69 -5.02 6.19
N VAL A 48 2.01 -6.03 5.66
CA VAL A 48 2.61 -7.28 5.19
C VAL A 48 2.55 -7.33 3.68
N SER A 49 3.72 -7.31 3.01
CA SER A 49 3.81 -7.31 1.54
C SER A 49 4.36 -8.62 0.99
N GLN A 50 3.84 -9.02 -0.18
CA GLN A 50 4.32 -10.18 -0.93
C GLN A 50 3.95 -10.07 -2.42
N GLY A 51 4.93 -10.26 -3.29
CA GLY A 51 4.73 -10.51 -4.71
C GLY A 51 4.47 -11.98 -4.99
N PHE A 52 3.53 -12.30 -5.88
CA PHE A 52 3.20 -13.68 -6.23
C PHE A 52 2.65 -13.83 -7.67
N SER A 53 2.67 -15.06 -8.13
CA SER A 53 2.05 -15.57 -9.36
C SER A 53 1.76 -17.07 -9.14
N GLU A 54 1.35 -17.79 -10.18
CA GLU A 54 1.11 -19.24 -10.08
C GLU A 54 2.38 -20.04 -9.74
N THR A 55 3.55 -19.59 -10.21
CA THR A 55 4.82 -20.35 -10.11
C THR A 55 5.89 -19.68 -9.26
N LYS A 56 5.69 -18.42 -8.86
CA LYS A 56 6.69 -17.62 -8.15
C LYS A 56 6.05 -16.86 -6.99
N THR A 57 6.75 -16.83 -5.86
CA THR A 57 6.47 -15.96 -4.72
C THR A 57 7.75 -15.25 -4.30
N THR A 58 7.62 -14.08 -3.68
CA THR A 58 8.74 -13.38 -3.06
C THR A 58 8.77 -13.60 -1.56
N THR A 59 9.88 -13.21 -0.95
CA THR A 59 9.98 -13.04 0.50
C THR A 59 8.86 -12.13 0.99
N VAL A 60 8.28 -12.49 2.13
CA VAL A 60 7.26 -11.69 2.82
C VAL A 60 7.95 -10.64 3.68
N PHE A 61 7.66 -9.36 3.42
CA PHE A 61 8.13 -8.27 4.27
C PHE A 61 7.04 -7.82 5.24
N ARG A 62 7.48 -7.33 6.41
CA ARG A 62 6.59 -6.82 7.46
C ARG A 62 7.13 -5.51 7.97
N LYS A 63 6.32 -4.46 7.88
CA LYS A 63 6.67 -3.12 8.38
C LYS A 63 5.63 -2.66 9.39
N LYS A 64 6.12 -2.16 10.51
CA LYS A 64 5.29 -1.60 11.59
C LYS A 64 5.42 -0.09 11.59
N PHE A 65 4.30 0.59 11.77
CA PHE A 65 4.22 2.02 11.99
C PHE A 65 3.39 2.24 13.24
N GLU A 66 3.91 2.99 14.21
CA GLU A 66 3.20 3.22 15.47
C GLU A 66 1.92 4.02 15.25
N HIS A 67 1.95 4.98 14.32
CA HIS A 67 0.87 5.91 14.11
C HIS A 67 0.90 6.50 12.69
N ILE A 68 -0.27 6.65 12.06
CA ILE A 68 -0.47 7.36 10.79
C ILE A 68 -1.60 8.38 10.99
N LYS A 69 -1.28 9.67 10.84
CA LYS A 69 -2.24 10.75 11.09
C LYS A 69 -3.44 10.72 10.13
N ALA A 70 -4.56 11.27 10.55
CA ALA A 70 -5.71 11.59 9.72
C ALA A 70 -5.27 12.40 8.49
N ASN A 71 -5.90 12.13 7.35
CA ASN A 71 -5.65 12.84 6.09
C ASN A 71 -4.15 12.97 5.74
N SER A 72 -3.39 11.88 5.93
CA SER A 72 -1.95 11.84 5.69
C SER A 72 -1.52 10.57 4.96
N SER A 73 -0.22 10.41 4.74
CA SER A 73 0.35 9.23 4.09
C SER A 73 1.70 8.87 4.68
N ILE A 74 2.06 7.60 4.61
CA ILE A 74 3.39 7.13 5.00
C ILE A 74 4.03 6.33 3.87
N LYS A 75 5.33 6.55 3.65
CA LYS A 75 6.14 5.75 2.74
C LYS A 75 6.36 4.38 3.38
N VAL A 76 5.85 3.34 2.74
CA VAL A 76 5.94 1.96 3.22
C VAL A 76 7.27 1.35 2.80
N GLU A 77 7.51 1.19 1.50
CA GLU A 77 8.73 0.52 1.00
C GLU A 77 9.13 0.94 -0.40
N LEU A 78 10.41 0.75 -0.73
CA LEU A 78 10.89 0.76 -2.11
C LEU A 78 10.46 -0.55 -2.78
N ILE A 79 9.89 -0.48 -3.97
CA ILE A 79 9.51 -1.64 -4.78
C ILE A 79 10.34 -1.70 -6.06
N HIS A 80 10.96 -2.85 -6.31
CA HIS A 80 11.76 -3.06 -7.52
C HIS A 80 10.87 -3.32 -8.75
N HIS A 81 11.30 -2.84 -9.92
CA HIS A 81 10.57 -3.00 -11.19
C HIS A 81 10.25 -4.45 -11.54
N ASP A 82 11.13 -5.40 -11.21
CA ASP A 82 10.91 -6.83 -11.45
C ASP A 82 9.65 -7.38 -10.77
N LEU A 83 9.16 -6.69 -9.73
CA LEU A 83 7.93 -7.05 -9.03
C LEU A 83 6.67 -6.58 -9.78
N PHE A 84 6.77 -5.64 -10.72
CA PHE A 84 5.61 -5.16 -11.47
C PHE A 84 5.02 -6.23 -12.41
N ALA A 85 5.82 -7.25 -12.76
CA ALA A 85 5.36 -8.42 -13.51
C ALA A 85 4.62 -9.46 -12.63
N LEU A 86 4.55 -9.25 -11.31
CA LEU A 86 3.84 -10.09 -10.35
C LEU A 86 2.60 -9.38 -9.82
N ASP A 87 1.68 -10.16 -9.26
CA ASP A 87 0.63 -9.62 -8.42
C ASP A 87 1.25 -9.26 -7.07
N ASN A 88 1.11 -8.01 -6.63
CA ASN A 88 1.67 -7.53 -5.38
C ASN A 88 0.53 -7.31 -4.38
N ARG A 89 0.51 -8.12 -3.33
CA ARG A 89 -0.47 -8.04 -2.24
C ARG A 89 0.14 -7.36 -1.03
N PHE A 90 -0.64 -6.45 -0.45
CA PHE A 90 -0.33 -5.77 0.80
C PHE A 90 -1.50 -5.95 1.75
N LEU A 91 -1.32 -6.71 2.82
CA LEU A 91 -2.27 -6.81 3.92
C LEU A 91 -1.90 -5.74 4.95
N VAL A 92 -2.82 -4.81 5.20
CA VAL A 92 -2.70 -3.75 6.20
C VAL A 92 -3.60 -4.09 7.36
N SER A 93 -3.04 -4.23 8.56
CA SER A 93 -3.81 -4.30 9.81
C SER A 93 -3.49 -3.11 10.70
N PHE A 94 -4.49 -2.59 11.40
CA PHE A 94 -4.37 -1.35 12.18
C PHE A 94 -5.49 -1.24 13.21
N PHE A 95 -5.32 -0.33 14.18
CA PHE A 95 -6.34 -0.01 15.16
C PHE A 95 -7.03 1.32 14.84
N GLU A 96 -8.35 1.34 14.98
CA GLU A 96 -9.14 2.56 15.17
C GLU A 96 -9.73 2.50 16.58
N GLY A 97 -9.13 3.25 17.51
CA GLY A 97 -9.42 3.10 18.93
C GLY A 97 -9.09 1.68 19.42
N ASN A 98 -10.09 0.97 19.98
CA ASN A 98 -9.89 -0.36 20.57
C ASN A 98 -10.18 -1.52 19.61
N LYS A 99 -10.47 -1.24 18.34
CA LYS A 99 -10.86 -2.26 17.36
C LYS A 99 -9.79 -2.40 16.28
N ILE A 100 -9.44 -3.65 15.98
CA ILE A 100 -8.53 -4.00 14.90
C ILE A 100 -9.30 -4.16 13.59
N TYR A 101 -8.73 -3.60 12.52
CA TYR A 101 -9.22 -3.71 11.16
C TYR A 101 -8.14 -4.29 10.26
N GLU A 102 -8.56 -4.93 9.17
CA GLU A 102 -7.68 -5.47 8.16
C GLU A 102 -8.19 -5.11 6.76
N LYS A 103 -7.26 -4.78 5.86
CA LYS A 103 -7.55 -4.49 4.46
C LYS A 103 -6.47 -5.05 3.55
N VAL A 104 -6.88 -5.66 2.45
CA VAL A 104 -5.97 -6.18 1.43
C VAL A 104 -5.98 -5.24 0.22
N PHE A 105 -4.80 -4.77 -0.16
CA PHE A 105 -4.57 -4.07 -1.43
C PHE A 105 -3.86 -5.01 -2.40
N LEU A 106 -4.32 -5.03 -3.64
CA LEU A 106 -3.74 -5.86 -4.70
C LEU A 106 -3.41 -5.00 -5.92
N PHE A 107 -2.13 -4.87 -6.22
CA PHE A 107 -1.67 -4.39 -7.51
C PHE A 107 -1.53 -5.60 -8.43
N GLN A 108 -2.42 -5.72 -9.40
CA GLN A 108 -2.33 -6.79 -10.39
C GLN A 108 -1.09 -6.61 -11.25
N ARG A 109 -0.48 -7.71 -11.67
CA ARG A 109 0.66 -7.70 -12.57
C ARG A 109 0.42 -6.81 -13.79
N ASN A 110 1.46 -6.10 -14.22
CA ASN A 110 1.47 -5.21 -15.39
C ASN A 110 0.49 -4.04 -15.31
N THR A 111 -0.01 -3.70 -14.11
CA THR A 111 -0.82 -2.48 -13.89
C THR A 111 0.00 -1.27 -13.46
N ILE A 112 1.16 -1.47 -12.83
CA ILE A 112 2.12 -0.41 -12.50
C ILE A 112 2.94 -0.09 -13.76
N LYS A 113 2.48 0.88 -14.55
CA LYS A 113 3.07 1.30 -15.83
C LYS A 113 2.69 2.73 -16.18
N GLU A 114 3.48 3.38 -17.04
CA GLU A 114 3.33 4.80 -17.39
C GLU A 114 1.90 5.19 -17.79
N GLY A 115 1.24 4.40 -18.65
CA GLY A 115 -0.12 4.68 -19.11
C GLY A 115 -1.19 4.70 -18.00
N ASN A 116 -0.91 4.06 -16.87
CA ASN A 116 -1.81 3.98 -15.73
C ASN A 116 -1.51 5.02 -14.65
N LEU A 117 -0.42 5.78 -14.78
CA LEU A 117 -0.06 6.77 -13.78
C LEU A 117 -1.05 7.93 -13.76
N ARG A 118 -1.53 8.25 -12.56
CA ARG A 118 -2.40 9.39 -12.27
C ARG A 118 -1.77 10.25 -11.20
N MET A 119 -2.14 11.53 -11.19
CA MET A 119 -1.72 12.44 -10.13
C MET A 119 -2.37 12.04 -8.81
N ILE A 120 -1.57 11.97 -7.76
CA ILE A 120 -2.00 11.65 -6.40
C ILE A 120 -1.82 12.92 -5.56
N PRO A 121 -2.88 13.72 -5.36
CA PRO A 121 -2.77 15.07 -4.81
C PRO A 121 -2.08 15.13 -3.44
N ILE A 122 -2.38 14.19 -2.54
CA ILE A 122 -1.81 14.16 -1.19
C ILE A 122 -0.29 13.92 -1.19
N LEU A 123 0.23 13.25 -2.22
CA LEU A 123 1.66 12.99 -2.38
C LEU A 123 2.35 14.02 -3.30
N ASN A 124 1.58 14.77 -4.08
CA ASN A 124 2.08 15.60 -5.19
C ASN A 124 2.99 14.81 -6.15
N LEU A 125 2.63 13.54 -6.41
CA LEU A 125 3.39 12.59 -7.23
C LEU A 125 2.48 11.84 -8.20
N ARG A 126 3.06 11.27 -9.25
CA ARG A 126 2.35 10.39 -10.19
C ARG A 126 2.52 8.92 -9.79
N GLY A 127 1.43 8.18 -9.81
CA GLY A 127 1.43 6.77 -9.41
C GLY A 127 0.17 6.01 -9.81
N VAL A 128 0.12 4.74 -9.44
CA VAL A 128 -1.07 3.89 -9.51
C VAL A 128 -1.66 3.76 -8.11
N ILE A 129 -2.97 3.92 -7.97
CA ILE A 129 -3.69 3.78 -6.69
C ILE A 129 -4.59 2.55 -6.74
N VAL A 130 -4.65 1.83 -5.62
CA VAL A 130 -5.67 0.82 -5.32
C VAL A 130 -6.42 1.27 -4.06
N LYS A 131 -7.73 1.08 -4.07
CA LYS A 131 -8.63 1.41 -2.95
C LYS A 131 -9.16 0.17 -2.28
#